data_AF-A0A5N5SKN2-F1
#
_entry.id   AF-A0A5N5SKN2-F1
#
_cell.length_a   1.000
_cell.length_b   1.000
_cell.length_c   1.000
_cell.angle_alpha   90.00
_cell.angle_beta   90.00
_cell.angle_gamma   90.00
#
_symmetry.space_group_name_H-M   'P 1'
#
loop_
_entity.id
_entity.type
_entity.pdbx_description
1 polymer ?
#
loop_
_entity_poly.entity_id
_entity_poly.type
_entity_poly.pdbx_seq_one_letter_code
_entity_poly.pdbx_strand_id
1 'polypeptide(L)'
;WNTTYQFYHLGQNLDSTLETAFHLDLEVSLCFVIDDTEDLKFYSRFKTEDLFKYLKKILTGEVRLKLQYCSDIFMYVDDAEDNDVYDLVVREEHTSEKFYIIPHSKYEYGLTIGYYNGERKILKEIICSKCNYRILDIYCTFSAINVNNLENGLDIIL
;
A
#
# COMPACT_ATOMS: atom_id res chain seq x y z
N TRP A 1 -12.44 1.00 19.51
CA TRP A 1 -11.61 -0.22 19.50
C TRP A 1 -11.33 -0.52 18.04
N ASN A 2 -10.15 -0.15 17.54
CA ASN A 2 -9.73 -0.51 16.18
C ASN A 2 -9.05 -1.87 16.28
N THR A 3 -9.71 -2.92 15.82
CA THR A 3 -9.07 -4.23 15.69
C THR A 3 -8.33 -4.26 14.36
N THR A 4 -7.01 -4.26 14.42
CA THR A 4 -6.12 -4.40 13.26
C THR A 4 -5.72 -5.86 13.14
N TYR A 5 -6.01 -6.48 12.00
CA TYR A 5 -5.57 -7.84 11.69
C TYR A 5 -4.32 -7.77 10.81
N GLN A 6 -3.23 -8.37 11.29
CA GLN A 6 -1.98 -8.51 10.54
C GLN A 6 -1.94 -9.91 9.93
N PHE A 7 -1.81 -9.99 8.60
CA PHE A 7 -1.70 -11.26 7.90
C PHE A 7 -0.29 -11.39 7.33
N TYR A 8 0.45 -12.38 7.83
CA TYR A 8 1.75 -12.76 7.32
C TYR A 8 1.60 -13.93 6.34
N HIS A 9 2.35 -13.86 5.23
CA HIS A 9 2.32 -14.80 4.11
C HIS A 9 2.21 -16.29 4.50
N LEU A 10 1.07 -16.90 4.18
CA LEU A 10 0.96 -18.33 3.88
C LEU A 10 0.39 -18.42 2.46
N GLY A 11 1.26 -18.70 1.48
CA GLY A 11 1.00 -18.59 0.04
C GLY A 11 -0.16 -19.43 -0.55
N GLN A 12 -0.94 -20.11 0.27
CA GLN A 12 -2.15 -20.84 -0.14
C GLN A 12 -3.47 -20.12 0.20
N ASN A 13 -3.44 -18.99 0.93
CA ASN A 13 -4.66 -18.29 1.39
C ASN A 13 -4.73 -16.81 0.92
N LEU A 14 -3.83 -16.35 0.03
CA LEU A 14 -3.79 -14.93 -0.35
C LEU A 14 -5.05 -14.48 -1.10
N ASP A 15 -5.50 -15.28 -2.06
CA ASP A 15 -6.69 -14.97 -2.87
C ASP A 15 -7.94 -14.90 -2.01
N SER A 16 -8.19 -15.93 -1.20
CA SER A 16 -9.30 -15.99 -0.26
C SER A 16 -9.25 -14.90 0.82
N THR A 17 -8.06 -14.55 1.32
CA THR A 17 -7.92 -13.47 2.33
C THR A 17 -8.34 -12.13 1.74
N LEU A 18 -7.86 -11.81 0.54
CA LEU A 18 -8.16 -10.55 -0.13
C LEU A 18 -9.61 -10.50 -0.64
N GLU A 19 -10.17 -11.60 -1.14
CA GLU A 19 -11.60 -11.73 -1.47
C GLU A 19 -12.48 -11.55 -0.23
N THR A 20 -12.11 -12.15 0.91
CA THR A 20 -12.84 -12.01 2.16
C THR A 20 -12.77 -10.58 2.66
N ALA A 21 -11.58 -9.96 2.64
CA ALA A 21 -11.42 -8.56 2.99
C ALA A 21 -12.27 -7.66 2.09
N PHE A 22 -12.38 -7.97 0.80
CA PHE A 22 -13.25 -7.28 -0.14
C PHE A 22 -14.72 -7.37 0.29
N HIS A 23 -15.22 -8.60 0.47
CA HIS A 23 -16.61 -8.87 0.82
C HIS A 23 -17.03 -8.22 2.13
N LEU A 24 -16.13 -8.16 3.11
CA LEU A 24 -16.37 -7.59 4.43
C LEU A 24 -16.14 -6.07 4.52
N ASP A 25 -15.90 -5.40 3.40
CA ASP A 25 -15.66 -3.95 3.34
C ASP A 25 -14.56 -3.42 4.30
N LEU A 26 -13.54 -4.25 4.58
CA LEU A 26 -12.37 -3.85 5.38
C LEU A 26 -11.47 -2.84 4.66
N GLU A 27 -10.95 -1.84 5.36
CA GLU A 27 -9.83 -1.03 4.88
C GLU A 27 -8.62 -1.93 4.65
N VAL A 28 -7.93 -1.75 3.52
CA VAL A 28 -6.68 -2.44 3.22
C VAL A 28 -5.56 -1.43 3.38
N SER A 29 -4.44 -1.82 4.00
CA SER A 29 -3.21 -1.02 3.96
C SER A 29 -2.10 -1.85 3.35
N LEU A 30 -1.48 -1.34 2.28
CA LEU A 30 -0.24 -1.86 1.73
C LEU A 30 0.92 -1.26 2.51
N CYS A 31 1.69 -2.12 3.18
CA CYS A 31 2.77 -1.73 4.08
C CYS A 31 4.11 -2.11 3.47
N PHE A 32 5.02 -1.15 3.37
CA PHE A 32 6.42 -1.36 3.01
C PHE A 32 7.27 -1.28 4.27
N VAL A 33 7.93 -2.37 4.64
CA VAL A 33 8.93 -2.38 5.69
C VAL A 33 10.19 -1.76 5.11
N ILE A 34 10.55 -0.58 5.58
CA ILE A 34 11.72 0.16 5.11
C ILE A 34 12.81 0.07 6.18
N ASP A 35 14.05 -0.13 5.75
CA ASP A 35 15.21 -0.20 6.64
C ASP A 35 15.33 1.05 7.54
N ASP A 36 15.68 0.87 8.81
CA ASP A 36 15.87 1.94 9.81
C ASP A 36 14.71 2.97 9.96
N THR A 37 13.47 2.63 9.62
CA THR A 37 12.30 3.51 9.80
C THR A 37 11.02 2.72 10.10
N GLU A 38 9.95 3.44 10.45
CA GLU A 38 8.62 2.85 10.55
C GLU A 38 8.08 2.45 9.17
N ASP A 39 7.19 1.46 9.16
CA ASP A 39 6.56 0.98 7.93
C ASP A 39 5.85 2.11 7.18
N LEU A 40 6.16 2.25 5.90
CA LEU A 40 5.47 3.17 5.02
C LEU A 40 4.13 2.55 4.58
N LYS A 41 3.03 3.11 5.06
CA LYS A 41 1.68 2.57 4.85
C LYS A 41 0.89 3.40 3.83
N PHE A 42 0.33 2.70 2.85
CA PHE A 42 -0.63 3.24 1.89
C PHE A 42 -1.99 2.59 2.11
N TYR A 43 -2.96 3.39 2.51
CA TYR A 43 -4.32 2.96 2.80
C TYR A 43 -5.15 2.92 1.53
N SER A 44 -5.99 1.91 1.36
CA SER A 44 -6.96 1.84 0.28
C SER A 44 -8.36 1.65 0.84
N ARG A 45 -9.25 2.57 0.44
CA ARG A 45 -10.69 2.53 0.72
C ARG A 45 -11.52 2.07 -0.47
N PHE A 46 -10.95 2.10 -1.66
CA PHE A 46 -11.64 1.68 -2.87
C PHE A 46 -11.17 0.28 -3.21
N LYS A 47 -12.12 -0.62 -3.46
CA LYS A 47 -11.80 -1.98 -3.83
C LYS A 47 -12.31 -2.23 -5.23
N THR A 48 -11.36 -2.32 -6.15
CA THR A 48 -11.60 -2.72 -7.52
C THR A 48 -10.91 -4.04 -7.77
N GLU A 49 -11.41 -4.82 -8.74
CA GLU A 49 -10.74 -6.06 -9.16
C GLU A 49 -9.29 -5.79 -9.62
N ASP A 50 -9.07 -4.64 -10.28
CA ASP A 50 -7.74 -4.19 -10.70
C ASP A 50 -6.79 -3.93 -9.53
N LEU A 51 -7.27 -3.28 -8.46
CA LEU A 51 -6.48 -3.09 -7.24
C LEU A 51 -6.06 -4.43 -6.65
N PHE A 52 -7.02 -5.36 -6.50
CA PHE A 52 -6.76 -6.67 -5.93
C PHE A 52 -5.72 -7.45 -6.74
N LYS A 53 -5.89 -7.48 -8.06
CA LYS A 53 -4.91 -8.09 -8.97
C LYS A 53 -3.53 -7.49 -8.79
N TYR A 54 -3.44 -6.17 -8.62
CA TYR A 54 -2.15 -5.50 -8.46
C TYR A 54 -1.51 -5.75 -7.09
N LEU A 55 -2.28 -5.72 -6.00
CA LEU A 55 -1.81 -6.09 -4.67
C LEU A 55 -1.27 -7.52 -4.65
N LYS A 56 -1.96 -8.46 -5.30
CA LYS A 56 -1.48 -9.83 -5.46
C LYS A 56 -0.12 -9.87 -6.15
N LYS A 57 0.07 -9.19 -7.27
CA LYS A 57 1.36 -9.14 -7.98
C LYS A 57 2.51 -8.64 -7.09
N ILE A 58 2.25 -7.64 -6.25
CA ILE A 58 3.23 -7.11 -5.31
C ILE A 58 3.56 -8.15 -4.24
N LEU A 59 2.54 -8.72 -3.58
CA LEU A 59 2.70 -9.63 -2.46
C LEU A 59 3.33 -10.97 -2.89
N THR A 60 3.00 -11.50 -4.07
CA THR A 60 3.63 -12.72 -4.60
C THR A 60 5.05 -12.50 -5.10
N GLY A 61 5.54 -11.24 -5.16
CA GLY A 61 6.85 -10.89 -5.66
C GLY A 61 6.98 -10.96 -7.19
N GLU A 62 5.86 -11.02 -7.91
CA GLU A 62 5.83 -10.85 -9.37
C GLU A 62 6.42 -9.49 -9.75
N VAL A 63 6.07 -8.45 -8.97
CA VAL A 63 6.81 -7.19 -8.96
C VAL A 63 7.96 -7.29 -7.95
N ARG A 64 9.20 -7.31 -8.45
CA ARG A 64 10.40 -7.46 -7.61
C ARG A 64 10.73 -6.16 -6.88
N LEU A 65 10.13 -5.92 -5.72
CA LEU A 65 10.36 -4.68 -4.95
C LEU A 65 11.29 -4.87 -3.74
N LYS A 66 11.32 -6.07 -3.13
CA LYS A 66 12.16 -6.33 -1.96
C LYS A 66 13.65 -6.16 -2.28
N LEU A 67 14.39 -5.66 -1.30
CA LEU A 67 15.81 -5.31 -1.34
C LEU A 67 16.18 -4.19 -2.32
N GLN A 68 15.23 -3.59 -3.03
CA GLN A 68 15.49 -2.42 -3.87
C GLN A 68 15.53 -1.13 -3.05
N TYR A 69 16.25 -0.13 -3.55
CA TYR A 69 16.25 1.20 -2.94
C TYR A 69 14.94 1.92 -3.23
N CYS A 70 14.41 2.62 -2.23
CA CYS A 70 13.17 3.38 -2.36
C CYS A 70 13.25 4.43 -3.47
N SER A 71 14.42 5.03 -3.68
CA SER A 71 14.68 6.00 -4.75
C SER A 71 14.62 5.40 -6.16
N ASP A 72 14.81 4.10 -6.30
CA ASP A 72 14.76 3.40 -7.59
C ASP A 72 13.32 2.96 -7.93
N ILE A 73 12.52 2.74 -6.89
CA ILE A 73 11.13 2.29 -6.99
C ILE A 73 10.16 3.47 -7.14
N PHE A 74 10.28 4.46 -6.26
CA PHE A 74 9.29 5.53 -6.13
C PHE A 74 9.72 6.80 -6.87
N MET A 75 8.87 7.24 -7.80
CA MET A 75 8.95 8.53 -8.44
C MET A 75 8.05 9.53 -7.74
N TYR A 76 8.64 10.49 -7.03
CA TYR A 76 7.88 11.49 -6.31
C TYR A 76 7.66 12.73 -7.15
N VAL A 77 6.40 13.10 -7.32
CA VAL A 77 6.01 14.33 -7.99
C VAL A 77 5.78 15.38 -6.93
N ASP A 78 6.76 16.26 -6.75
CA ASP A 78 6.61 17.37 -5.84
C ASP A 78 5.79 18.48 -6.52
N ASP A 79 4.72 18.92 -5.89
CA ASP A 79 4.08 20.18 -6.27
C ASP A 79 3.89 21.09 -5.06
N ALA A 80 3.83 22.37 -5.36
CA ALA A 80 3.84 23.45 -4.39
C ALA A 80 2.68 23.35 -3.38
N GLU A 81 3.05 23.63 -2.13
CA GLU A 81 2.30 24.01 -0.91
C GLU A 81 0.96 23.30 -0.57
N ASP A 82 0.87 22.84 0.68
CA ASP A 82 -0.34 22.39 1.41
C ASP A 82 -1.06 21.09 0.97
N ASN A 83 -0.33 20.07 0.50
CA ASN A 83 -0.88 18.71 0.39
C ASN A 83 -0.43 17.82 1.55
N ASP A 84 -1.40 17.35 2.36
CA ASP A 84 -1.17 16.40 3.46
C ASP A 84 -1.43 14.94 3.06
N VAL A 85 -1.98 14.72 1.87
CA VAL A 85 -2.34 13.39 1.35
C VAL A 85 -1.68 13.14 0.00
N TYR A 86 -1.06 11.97 -0.13
CA TYR A 86 -0.36 11.55 -1.34
C TYR A 86 -0.87 10.19 -1.81
N ASP A 87 -1.13 10.04 -3.09
CA ASP A 87 -1.52 8.76 -3.69
C ASP A 87 -0.29 8.00 -4.20
N LEU A 88 -0.27 6.70 -3.96
CA LEU A 88 0.59 5.74 -4.65
C LEU A 88 -0.14 5.26 -5.90
N VAL A 89 0.37 5.68 -7.07
CA VAL A 89 -0.20 5.36 -8.37
C VAL A 89 0.76 4.46 -9.14
N VAL A 90 0.23 3.40 -9.72
CA VAL A 90 1.01 2.55 -10.63
C VAL A 90 0.64 2.82 -12.10
N ARG A 91 1.68 2.84 -12.94
CA ARG A 91 1.57 2.95 -14.40
C ARG A 91 2.32 1.80 -15.06
N GLU A 92 1.71 1.23 -16.09
CA GLU A 92 2.42 0.37 -17.03
C GLU A 92 3.07 1.28 -18.09
N GLU A 93 4.39 1.42 -18.03
CA GLU A 93 5.15 2.22 -19.00
C GLU A 93 6.07 1.31 -19.81
N HIS A 94 5.79 1.21 -21.11
CA HIS A 94 6.54 0.41 -22.09
C HIS A 94 6.80 -1.03 -21.65
N THR A 95 7.86 -1.24 -20.85
CA THR A 95 8.43 -2.53 -20.46
C THR A 95 8.51 -2.73 -18.94
N SER A 96 8.07 -1.77 -18.12
CA SER A 96 8.17 -1.87 -16.65
C SER A 96 7.04 -1.13 -15.94
N GLU A 97 6.58 -1.68 -14.83
CA GLU A 97 5.71 -0.94 -13.92
C GLU A 97 6.48 0.18 -13.20
N LYS A 98 5.87 1.37 -13.12
CA LYS A 98 6.40 2.56 -12.42
C LYS A 98 5.49 2.96 -11.28
N PHE A 99 6.07 3.24 -10.12
CA PHE A 99 5.36 3.64 -8.91
C PHE A 99 5.56 5.13 -8.69
N TYR A 100 4.47 5.87 -8.75
CA TYR A 100 4.46 7.31 -8.54
C TYR A 100 3.83 7.64 -7.18
N ILE A 101 4.48 8.54 -6.44
CA ILE A 101 3.90 9.15 -5.24
C ILE A 101 3.53 10.58 -5.62
N ILE A 102 2.24 10.85 -5.74
CA ILE A 102 1.70 12.12 -6.25
C ILE A 102 0.77 12.76 -5.22
N PRO A 103 0.68 14.09 -5.13
CA PRO A 103 -0.28 14.73 -4.24
C PRO A 103 -1.71 14.37 -4.65
N HIS A 104 -2.58 14.05 -3.68
CA HIS A 104 -3.96 13.61 -3.95
C HIS A 104 -4.80 14.64 -4.73
N SER A 105 -4.47 15.93 -4.62
CA SER A 105 -5.13 17.00 -5.38
C SER A 105 -4.78 17.00 -6.87
N LYS A 106 -3.77 16.24 -7.30
CA LYS A 106 -3.44 16.05 -8.71
C LYS A 106 -4.15 14.82 -9.25
N TYR A 107 -5.09 15.06 -10.16
CA TYR A 107 -5.61 13.99 -10.99
C TYR A 107 -4.58 13.59 -12.04
N GLU A 108 -4.20 12.31 -12.06
CA GLU A 108 -3.28 11.76 -13.05
C GLU A 108 -3.75 10.38 -13.51
N TYR A 109 -3.38 9.99 -14.74
CA TYR A 109 -3.73 8.68 -15.28
C TYR A 109 -2.97 7.56 -14.56
N GLY A 110 -3.62 6.45 -14.28
CA GLY A 110 -3.03 5.27 -13.65
C GLY A 110 -3.99 4.59 -12.68
N LEU A 111 -3.52 3.51 -12.03
CA LEU A 111 -4.25 2.83 -10.96
C LEU A 111 -3.73 3.31 -9.61
N THR A 112 -4.57 3.99 -8.83
CA THR A 112 -4.27 4.31 -7.43
C THR A 112 -4.34 3.04 -6.59
N ILE A 113 -3.24 2.67 -5.96
CA ILE A 113 -3.14 1.46 -5.12
C ILE A 113 -3.12 1.74 -3.62
N GLY A 114 -3.12 3.02 -3.24
CA GLY A 114 -3.40 3.48 -1.89
C GLY A 114 -3.02 4.95 -1.72
N TYR A 115 -3.38 5.54 -0.58
CA TYR A 115 -3.00 6.89 -0.19
C TYR A 115 -2.19 6.87 1.11
N TYR A 116 -1.24 7.77 1.22
CA TYR A 116 -0.45 8.07 2.40
C TYR A 116 -1.00 9.33 3.05
N ASN A 117 -1.35 9.24 4.32
CA ASN A 117 -1.81 10.36 5.15
C ASN A 117 -0.82 10.54 6.31
N GLY A 118 0.29 11.22 6.03
CA GLY A 118 1.37 11.43 6.98
C GLY A 118 2.28 12.56 6.56
N GLU A 119 3.38 12.77 7.27
CA GLU A 119 4.26 13.90 7.03
C GLU A 119 4.97 13.80 5.68
N ARG A 120 4.77 14.80 4.82
CA ARG A 120 5.49 14.97 3.55
C ARG A 120 7.01 14.81 3.69
N LYS A 121 7.58 15.27 4.81
CA LYS A 121 9.01 15.20 5.09
C LYS A 121 9.51 13.75 5.13
N ILE A 122 8.73 12.83 5.70
CA ILE A 122 9.07 11.40 5.78
C ILE A 122 9.13 10.81 4.37
N LEU A 123 8.12 11.08 3.52
CA LEU A 123 8.13 10.63 2.13
C LEU A 123 9.38 11.11 1.39
N LYS A 124 9.69 12.41 1.49
CA LYS A 124 10.86 13.03 0.85
C LYS A 124 12.18 12.42 1.31
N GLU A 125 12.26 12.06 2.59
CA GLU A 125 13.45 11.43 3.15
C GLU A 125 13.61 9.99 2.66
N ILE A 126 12.54 9.20 2.66
CA ILE A 126 12.56 7.79 2.22
C ILE A 126 12.98 7.66 0.75
N ILE A 127 12.44 8.50 -0.13
CA ILE A 127 12.74 8.47 -1.57
C ILE A 127 14.07 9.15 -1.94
N CYS A 128 14.74 9.80 -0.98
CA CYS A 128 15.96 10.54 -1.25
C CYS A 128 17.08 9.57 -1.61
N SER A 129 17.64 9.70 -2.82
CA SER A 129 18.73 8.84 -3.31
C SER A 129 20.00 8.92 -2.46
N LYS A 130 20.17 9.96 -1.64
CA LYS A 130 21.31 10.08 -0.71
C LYS A 130 21.09 9.34 0.61
N CYS A 131 19.84 9.01 0.95
CA CYS A 131 19.49 8.37 2.21
C CYS A 131 19.53 6.83 2.14
N ASN A 132 19.56 6.24 0.93
CA ASN A 132 19.79 4.80 0.69
C ASN A 132 18.82 3.85 1.42
N TYR A 133 17.59 4.28 1.70
CA TYR A 133 16.56 3.42 2.30
C TYR A 133 16.16 2.28 1.37
N ARG A 134 16.04 1.07 1.92
CA ARG A 134 15.69 -0.16 1.18
C ARG A 134 14.38 -0.75 1.67
N ILE A 135 13.63 -1.34 0.74
CA ILE A 135 12.45 -2.14 1.08
C ILE A 135 12.91 -3.50 1.59
N LEU A 136 12.68 -3.82 2.86
CA LEU A 136 13.03 -5.13 3.44
C LEU A 136 11.93 -6.16 3.19
N ASP A 137 10.67 -5.73 3.35
CA ASP A 137 9.51 -6.59 3.17
C ASP A 137 8.28 -5.79 2.75
N ILE A 138 7.24 -6.49 2.27
CA ILE A 138 5.97 -5.91 1.86
C ILE A 138 4.85 -6.83 2.32
N TYR A 139 3.84 -6.26 2.95
CA TYR A 139 2.68 -7.00 3.43
C TYR A 139 1.42 -6.13 3.38
N CYS A 140 0.25 -6.74 3.61
CA CYS A 140 -1.01 -6.02 3.76
C CYS A 140 -1.57 -6.20 5.17
N THR A 141 -2.20 -5.14 5.69
CA THR A 141 -3.07 -5.22 6.86
C THR A 141 -4.50 -4.94 6.50
N PHE A 142 -5.43 -5.47 7.29
CA PHE A 142 -6.86 -5.25 7.09
C PHE A 142 -7.49 -4.76 8.40
N SER A 143 -8.35 -3.75 8.31
CA SER A 143 -9.05 -3.18 9.47
C SER A 143 -10.46 -2.75 9.13
N ALA A 144 -11.42 -2.97 10.04
CA ALA A 144 -12.79 -2.51 9.86
C ALA A 144 -12.91 -0.99 10.11
N ILE A 145 -13.64 -0.28 9.23
CA ILE A 145 -13.92 1.16 9.39
C ILE A 145 -15.27 1.32 10.13
N ASN A 146 -15.27 1.31 11.48
CA ASN A 146 -16.42 1.38 12.44
C ASN A 146 -17.34 0.13 12.51
N VAL A 147 -17.37 -0.66 13.59
CA VAL A 147 -17.89 -0.42 14.97
C VAL A 147 -19.35 0.04 15.01
N ASN A 148 -20.28 -0.88 14.73
CA ASN A 148 -21.58 -0.93 15.43
C ASN A 148 -22.36 -2.25 15.31
N ASN A 149 -21.92 -3.29 14.57
CA ASN A 149 -22.66 -4.56 14.49
C ASN A 149 -21.81 -5.81 14.12
N LEU A 150 -20.52 -5.82 14.39
CA LEU A 150 -19.65 -6.98 14.10
C LEU A 150 -18.92 -7.48 15.35
N GLU A 151 -19.67 -7.63 16.46
CA GLU A 151 -19.20 -8.44 17.60
C GLU A 151 -19.26 -9.96 17.31
N ASN A 152 -19.83 -10.40 16.19
CA ASN A 152 -20.12 -11.83 15.94
C ASN A 152 -19.53 -12.45 14.66
N GLY A 153 -18.56 -11.80 13.99
CA GLY A 153 -18.14 -12.24 12.64
C GLY A 153 -16.70 -12.71 12.45
N LEU A 154 -15.84 -12.65 13.47
CA LEU A 154 -14.39 -12.89 13.31
C LEU A 154 -13.91 -14.13 14.06
N ASP A 155 -14.58 -15.24 13.80
CA ASP A 155 -13.92 -16.54 13.68
C ASP A 155 -13.69 -16.80 12.17
N ILE A 156 -12.87 -15.97 11.52
CA ILE A 156 -12.37 -16.32 10.18
C ILE A 156 -11.23 -17.29 10.43
N ILE A 157 -11.60 -18.56 10.32
CA ILE A 157 -10.77 -19.75 10.43
C ILE A 157 -9.53 -19.58 9.53
N LEU A 158 -8.36 -19.65 10.17
CA LEU A 158 -7.05 -19.91 9.56
C LEU A 158 -7.01 -21.32 8.94
#